data_AF-A0A946CTT6-F1
#
_entry.id   AF-A0A946CTT6-F1
#
_cell.length_a   1.000
_cell.length_b   1.000
_cell.length_c   1.000
_cell.angle_alpha   90.00
_cell.angle_beta   90.00
_cell.angle_gamma   90.00
#
_symmetry.space_group_name_H-M   'P 1'
#
loop_
_entity.id
_entity.type
_entity.pdbx_description
1 polymer ?
#
loop_
_entity_poly.entity_id
_entity_poly.type
_entity_poly.pdbx_seq_one_letter_code
_entity_poly.pdbx_strand_id
1 'polypeptide(L)' 'AIFRAIELANKYDIVCIAGKGHEKYQDVAGERIPFDDYLVAEECLKTCNSHLSECQGSINV' A
#
# COMPACT_ATOMS: atom_id res chain seq x y z
N ALA A 1 5.55 6.10 2.59
CA ALA A 1 5.50 6.09 1.11
C ALA A 1 4.49 5.07 0.59
N ILE A 2 4.55 3.79 1.00
CA ILE A 2 3.66 2.71 0.55
C ILE A 2 2.17 3.09 0.65
N PHE A 3 1.72 3.49 1.84
CA PHE A 3 0.32 3.91 2.06
C PHE A 3 -0.13 4.96 1.04
N ARG A 4 0.67 6.02 0.87
CA ARG A 4 0.36 7.11 -0.06
C ARG A 4 0.33 6.66 -1.52
N ALA A 5 1.22 5.76 -1.91
CA ALA A 5 1.24 5.21 -3.26
C ALA A 5 -0.01 4.38 -3.56
N ILE A 6 -0.46 3.57 -2.59
CA ILE A 6 -1.67 2.75 -2.69
C ILE A 6 -2.93 3.64 -2.69
N GLU A 7 -2.99 4.65 -1.82
CA GLU A 7 -4.10 5.60 -1.75
C GLU A 7 -4.30 6.39 -3.05
N LEU A 8 -3.21 6.70 -3.75
CA LEU A 8 -3.26 7.43 -5.03
C LEU A 8 -3.55 6.52 -6.24
N ALA A 9 -3.42 5.20 -6.10
CA ALA A 9 -3.57 4.25 -7.19
C ALA A 9 -5.06 4.03 -7.53
N ASN A 10 -5.38 4.07 -8.83
CA ASN A 10 -6.71 3.75 -9.32
C ASN A 10 -6.85 2.25 -9.63
N LYS A 11 -8.08 1.81 -9.95
CA LYS A 11 -8.49 0.41 -10.18
C LYS A 11 -7.58 -0.41 -11.12
N TYR A 12 -6.81 0.23 -11.98
CA TYR A 12 -5.97 -0.43 -12.99
C TYR A 12 -4.49 -0.05 -12.90
N ASP A 13 -4.11 0.73 -11.89
CA ASP A 13 -2.72 1.11 -11.69
C ASP A 13 -1.94 -0.03 -11.02
N ILE A 14 -0.66 -0.13 -11.35
CA ILE A 14 0.27 -1.09 -10.73
C ILE A 14 1.27 -0.31 -9.89
N VAL A 15 1.31 -0.60 -8.60
CA VAL A 15 2.32 -0.06 -7.67
C VAL A 15 3.40 -1.11 -7.47
N CYS A 16 4.65 -0.78 -7.83
CA CYS A 16 5.81 -1.63 -7.58
C CYS A 16 6.59 -1.09 -6.37
N ILE A 17 6.72 -1.92 -5.32
CA ILE A 17 7.55 -1.62 -4.16
C ILE A 17 8.88 -2.38 -4.34
N ALA A 18 9.99 -1.66 -4.39
CA ALA A 18 11.31 -2.21 -4.69
C ALA A 18 12.39 -1.70 -3.72
N GLY A 19 13.50 -2.42 -3.63
CA GLY A 19 14.72 -1.98 -2.96
C GLY A 19 15.09 -2.71 -1.66
N LYS A 20 14.17 -3.45 -1.05
CA LYS A 20 14.41 -4.10 0.26
C LYS A 20 14.55 -5.63 0.23
N GLY A 21 14.09 -6.28 -0.84
CA GLY A 21 14.10 -7.75 -0.92
C GLY A 21 13.18 -8.41 0.12
N HIS A 22 13.56 -9.60 0.62
CA HIS A 22 12.82 -10.33 1.66
C HIS A 22 13.18 -9.89 3.09
N GLU A 23 13.72 -8.69 3.27
CA GLU A 23 14.21 -8.19 4.56
C GLU A 23 13.06 -7.66 5.44
N LYS A 24 12.96 -8.20 6.67
CA LYS A 24 11.92 -7.87 7.66
C LYS A 24 12.31 -6.77 8.65
N TYR A 25 13.35 -6.01 8.33
CA TYR A 25 13.81 -4.87 9.12
C TYR A 25 14.25 -3.75 8.20
N GLN A 26 14.20 -2.51 8.68
CA GLN A 26 14.79 -1.36 8.01
C GLN A 26 16.00 -0.90 8.81
N ASP A 27 17.13 -0.68 8.13
CA ASP A 27 18.29 -0.04 8.73
C ASP A 27 18.08 1.48 8.73
N VAL A 28 18.08 2.07 9.91
CA VAL A 28 18.01 3.52 10.10
C VAL A 28 19.17 3.91 11.00
N ALA A 29 20.15 4.62 10.43
CA ALA A 29 21.35 5.06 11.13
C ALA A 29 22.12 3.93 11.86
N GLY A 30 22.12 2.71 11.31
CA GLY A 30 22.78 1.55 11.90
C GLY A 30 21.92 0.76 12.88
N GLU A 31 20.69 1.20 13.18
CA GLU A 31 19.73 0.44 13.96
C GLU A 31 18.75 -0.31 13.07
N ARG A 32 18.54 -1.59 13.37
CA ARG A 32 17.58 -2.44 12.64
C ARG A 32 16.21 -2.38 13.31
N ILE A 33 15.28 -1.68 12.67
CA ILE A 33 13.91 -1.52 13.14
C ILE A 33 13.00 -2.54 12.44
N PRO A 34 12.14 -3.28 13.15
CA PRO A 34 11.18 -4.20 12.53
C PRO A 34 10.29 -3.47 11.54
N PHE A 35 10.32 -3.91 10.28
CA PHE A 35 9.56 -3.29 9.20
C PHE A 35 9.46 -4.28 8.03
N ASP A 36 8.27 -4.50 7.50
CA ASP A 36 8.01 -5.44 6.40
C ASP A 36 7.07 -4.77 5.39
N ASP A 37 7.59 -4.44 4.20
CA ASP A 37 6.84 -3.75 3.15
C ASP A 37 5.61 -4.55 2.71
N TYR A 38 5.69 -5.89 2.74
CA TYR A 38 4.58 -6.77 2.36
C TYR A 38 3.42 -6.63 3.34
N LEU A 39 3.70 -6.68 4.65
CA LEU A 39 2.67 -6.53 5.68
C LEU A 39 2.02 -5.16 5.63
N VAL A 40 2.82 -4.10 5.44
CA VAL A 40 2.31 -2.74 5.31
C VAL A 40 1.42 -2.60 4.08
N ALA A 41 1.82 -3.14 2.93
CA ALA A 41 1.01 -3.10 1.71
C ALA A 41 -0.31 -3.89 1.87
N GLU A 42 -0.26 -5.06 2.49
CA GLU A 42 -1.44 -5.89 2.75
C GLU A 42 -2.46 -5.16 3.65
N GLU A 43 -1.99 -4.52 4.72
CA GLU A 43 -2.84 -3.74 5.62
C GLU A 43 -3.49 -2.53 4.92
N CYS A 44 -2.72 -1.84 4.06
CA CYS A 44 -3.25 -0.74 3.26
C CYS A 44 -4.38 -1.21 2.34
N LEU A 45 -4.19 -2.31 1.61
CA LEU A 45 -5.19 -2.85 0.69
C LEU A 45 -6.47 -3.30 1.42
N LYS A 46 -6.35 -3.93 2.59
CA LYS A 46 -7.49 -4.30 3.43
C LYS A 46 -8.30 -3.07 3.85
N THR A 47 -7.63 -1.99 4.21
CA THR A 47 -8.26 -0.73 4.64
C THR A 47 -8.93 0.02 3.48
N CYS A 48 -8.30 0.05 2.31
CA CYS A 48 -8.84 0.69 1.11
C CYS A 48 -10.05 -0.06 0.52
N ASN A 49 -10.07 -1.40 0.58
CA ASN A 49 -11.21 -2.19 0.10
C ASN A 49 -12.52 -1.90 0.86
N SER A 50 -12.42 -1.51 2.13
CA SER A 50 -13.58 -1.11 2.94
C SER A 50 -14.23 0.20 2.47
N HIS A 51 -13.54 1.01 1.64
CA HIS A 51 -14.04 2.28 1.10
C HIS A 51 -14.64 2.17 -0.31
N LEU A 52 -14.50 1.01 -0.98
CA LEU A 52 -14.99 0.81 -2.35
C LEU A 52 -16.51 0.54 -2.44
N SER A 53 -17.22 0.40 -1.32
CA SER A 53 -18.68 0.24 -1.29
C SER A 53 -19.47 1.56 -1.40
N GLU A 54 -18.85 2.73 -1.28
CA GLU A 54 -19.55 4.03 -1.31
C GLU A 54 -19.34 4.85 -2.59
N CYS A 55 -18.42 4.43 -3.47
CA CYS A 55 -18.04 5.18 -4.68
C CYS A 55 -18.59 4.61 -6.00
N GLN A 56 -19.83 4.10 -6.02
CA GLN A 56 -20.58 3.90 -7.27
C GLN A 56 -21.64 5.00 -7.44
N GLY A 57 -21.17 6.24 -7.52
CA GLY A 57 -21.97 7.39 -7.93
C GLY A 57 -22.16 7.44 -9.45
N SER A 58 -23.38 7.16 -9.89
CA SER A 58 -24.04 7.75 -11.07
C SER A 58 -23.27 7.73 -12.40
N ILE A 59 -23.26 6.59 -13.09
CA ILE A 59 -23.30 6.61 -14.55
C ILE A 59 -24.76 6.87 -14.93
N ASN A 60 -25.09 8.12 -15.23
CA ASN A 60 -26.31 8.43 -15.99
C ASN A 60 -26.01 8.05 -17.46
N VAL A 61 -26.53 6.92 -17.90
CA VAL A 61 -26.82 6.64 -19.32
C VAL A 61 -28.19 7.22 -19.67
#